data_AF-A0A8J2JCI4-F1
#
_entry.id   AF-A0A8J2JCI4-F1
#
_cell.length_a   1.000
_cell.length_b   1.000
_cell.length_c   1.000
_cell.angle_alpha   90.00
_cell.angle_beta   90.00
_cell.angle_gamma   90.00
#
_symmetry.space_group_name_H-M   'P 1'
#
loop_
_entity.id
_entity.type
_entity.pdbx_description
1 polymer ?
#
loop_
_entity_poly.entity_id
_entity_poly.type
_entity_poly.pdbx_seq_one_letter_code
_entity_poly.pdbx_strand_id
1 'polypeptide(L)'
;MGTISIRKFIRWLPDEPSEPTTTFVITSPRLKRFVDLRILLPEGDSSWTGQDDPLPLSRLDWAIAGTTVSTFKPDPSGTLTSHSTFYQWISSRALGDDSGFMYPQPNELTLEKGSMVNPDTGVDTEYEELWHDATPTAVPGEGAVRALVLQVEDEEKGVRGCVVRLGRHAQGLIRVGENIALERWEWTGGGWKRTVRMGDEELPIEKILGEENLKEEDGVDVGGRRWKVIEASGKEV
;
A
#
# COMPACT_ATOMS: atom_id res chain seq x y z
N MET A 1 -5.22 11.22 -10.28
CA MET A 1 -4.06 10.33 -10.51
C MET A 1 -3.96 9.36 -9.34
N GLY A 2 -3.37 8.19 -9.54
CA GLY A 2 -2.97 7.30 -8.45
C GLY A 2 -1.65 7.79 -7.86
N THR A 3 -1.28 7.30 -6.68
CA THR A 3 -0.05 7.72 -6.00
C THR A 3 0.79 6.52 -5.59
N ILE A 4 2.10 6.72 -5.57
CA ILE A 4 3.08 5.82 -4.97
C ILE A 4 3.79 6.63 -3.89
N SER A 5 3.62 6.25 -2.63
CA SER A 5 4.18 6.97 -1.50
C SER A 5 5.17 6.07 -0.76
N ILE A 6 6.41 6.54 -0.64
CA ILE A 6 7.52 5.82 -0.01
C ILE A 6 7.89 6.56 1.27
N ARG A 7 7.78 5.92 2.42
CA ARG A 7 8.12 6.58 3.68
C ARG A 7 9.64 6.71 3.80
N LYS A 8 10.08 7.92 4.16
CA LYS A 8 11.48 8.29 4.38
C LYS A 8 11.85 8.23 5.84
N PHE A 9 10.91 8.56 6.73
CA PHE A 9 11.02 8.32 8.15
C PHE A 9 9.64 8.37 8.81
N ILE A 10 9.59 7.81 10.01
CA ILE A 10 8.61 8.11 11.04
C ILE A 10 9.34 8.61 12.31
N ARG A 11 8.70 9.51 13.05
CA ARG A 11 9.03 9.77 14.46
C ARG A 11 7.78 9.92 15.29
N TRP A 12 7.84 9.35 16.49
CA TRP A 12 6.92 9.65 17.59
C TRP A 12 7.51 10.80 18.38
N LEU A 13 6.78 11.90 18.59
CA LEU A 13 7.39 13.06 19.24
C LEU A 13 7.60 12.79 20.75
N PRO A 14 8.77 13.15 21.32
CA PRO A 14 9.85 13.97 20.76
C PRO A 14 11.05 13.16 20.19
N ASP A 15 10.88 11.88 19.89
CA ASP A 15 11.97 11.01 19.45
C ASP A 15 12.58 11.43 18.10
N GLU A 16 13.81 10.99 17.85
CA GLU A 16 14.51 11.22 16.59
C GLU A 16 13.89 10.40 15.44
N PRO A 17 13.90 10.92 14.20
CA PRO A 17 13.38 10.22 13.03
C PRO A 17 14.17 8.95 12.72
N SER A 18 13.43 7.89 12.39
CA SER A 18 13.99 6.63 11.91
C SER A 18 13.11 6.01 10.82
N GLU A 19 13.67 5.14 9.99
CA GLU A 19 12.90 4.32 9.05
C GLU A 19 13.33 2.86 9.19
N PRO A 20 12.69 2.10 10.10
CA PRO A 20 13.05 0.70 10.31
C PRO A 20 12.44 -0.24 9.26
N THR A 21 11.70 0.28 8.27
CA THR A 21 10.94 -0.52 7.30
C THR A 21 11.16 -0.09 5.85
N THR A 22 10.84 -0.96 4.90
CA THR A 22 10.57 -0.57 3.50
C THR A 22 9.08 -0.25 3.34
N THR A 23 8.59 0.82 3.98
CA THR A 23 7.18 1.23 3.89
C THR A 23 6.85 1.79 2.51
N PHE A 24 5.81 1.22 1.89
CA PHE A 24 5.40 1.56 0.54
C PHE A 24 3.88 1.48 0.39
N VAL A 25 3.27 2.56 -0.09
CA VAL A 25 1.83 2.67 -0.30
C VAL A 25 1.51 2.89 -1.76
N ILE A 26 0.61 2.07 -2.31
CA ILE A 26 0.02 2.31 -3.63
C ILE A 26 -1.43 2.70 -3.45
N THR A 27 -1.86 3.83 -4.04
CA THR A 27 -3.26 4.25 -4.08
C THR A 27 -3.77 4.35 -5.50
N SER A 28 -4.90 3.69 -5.80
CA SER A 28 -5.53 3.69 -7.12
C SER A 28 -6.08 5.08 -7.51
N PRO A 29 -6.11 5.42 -8.82
CA PRO A 29 -6.51 6.75 -9.27
C PRO A 29 -7.97 7.10 -8.98
N ARG A 30 -8.90 6.18 -9.27
CA ARG A 30 -10.35 6.46 -9.32
C ARG A 30 -11.06 6.10 -8.02
N LEU A 31 -10.95 4.85 -7.57
CA LEU A 31 -11.64 4.37 -6.36
C LEU A 31 -10.88 4.67 -5.07
N LYS A 32 -9.65 5.19 -5.17
CA LYS A 32 -8.79 5.51 -4.02
C LYS A 32 -8.58 4.31 -3.11
N ARG A 33 -8.49 3.11 -3.71
CA ARG A 33 -8.12 1.89 -2.98
C ARG A 33 -6.64 1.93 -2.73
N PHE A 34 -6.23 1.68 -1.50
CA PHE A 34 -4.82 1.64 -1.14
C PHE A 34 -4.40 0.28 -0.60
N VAL A 35 -3.12 -0.02 -0.76
CA VAL A 35 -2.41 -1.08 -0.05
C VAL A 35 -1.10 -0.48 0.49
N ASP A 36 -0.96 -0.50 1.81
CA ASP A 36 0.21 -0.07 2.59
C ASP A 36 0.89 -1.30 3.18
N LEU A 37 2.15 -1.54 2.81
CA LEU A 37 2.96 -2.63 3.33
C LEU A 37 4.21 -2.07 4.01
N ARG A 38 4.37 -2.37 5.30
CA ARG A 38 5.49 -1.95 6.15
C ARG A 38 6.31 -3.17 6.56
N ILE A 39 7.36 -3.45 5.79
CA ILE A 39 8.23 -4.61 6.02
C ILE A 39 9.48 -4.16 6.75
N LEU A 40 9.76 -4.71 7.94
CA LEU A 40 10.99 -4.40 8.69
C LEU A 40 12.21 -4.64 7.80
N LEU A 41 13.25 -3.82 7.94
CA LEU A 41 14.55 -4.04 7.29
C LEU A 41 15.29 -5.22 7.94
N PRO A 42 16.17 -5.93 7.22
CA PRO A 42 17.07 -6.88 7.85
C PRO A 42 18.05 -6.17 8.78
N GLU A 43 18.41 -6.86 9.86
CA GLU A 43 19.41 -6.35 10.79
C GLU A 43 20.73 -6.10 10.06
N GLY A 44 21.24 -4.87 10.17
CA GLY A 44 22.48 -4.44 9.51
C GLY A 44 22.39 -4.16 8.01
N ASP A 45 21.21 -4.27 7.39
CA ASP A 45 21.03 -4.00 5.95
C ASP A 45 19.95 -2.95 5.68
N SER A 46 20.33 -1.68 5.79
CA SER A 46 19.47 -0.54 5.41
C SER A 46 19.30 -0.37 3.89
N SER A 47 20.00 -1.16 3.07
CA SER A 47 19.96 -1.10 1.61
C SER A 47 19.04 -2.15 0.99
N TRP A 48 18.42 -2.99 1.81
CA TRP A 48 17.56 -4.07 1.35
C TRP A 48 16.34 -3.54 0.58
N THR A 49 16.17 -4.00 -0.65
CA THR A 49 15.06 -3.60 -1.53
C THR A 49 14.04 -4.71 -1.75
N GLY A 50 14.35 -5.95 -1.35
CA GLY A 50 13.48 -7.10 -1.55
C GLY A 50 14.19 -8.38 -1.93
N GLN A 51 13.43 -9.47 -1.92
CA GLN A 51 13.82 -10.77 -2.48
C GLN A 51 12.57 -11.52 -2.95
N ASP A 52 12.75 -12.52 -3.81
CA ASP A 52 11.64 -13.35 -4.31
C ASP A 52 11.25 -14.45 -3.31
N ASP A 53 12.22 -14.95 -2.55
CA ASP A 53 11.99 -15.98 -1.53
C ASP A 53 11.04 -15.50 -0.43
N PRO A 54 10.10 -16.36 0.04
CA PRO A 54 9.18 -16.00 1.12
C PRO A 54 9.89 -15.49 2.36
N LEU A 55 9.40 -14.37 2.91
CA LEU A 55 9.84 -13.81 4.18
C LEU A 55 8.94 -14.30 5.31
N PRO A 56 9.48 -14.48 6.53
CA PRO A 56 8.66 -14.83 7.69
C PRO A 56 7.74 -13.67 8.07
N LEU A 57 6.53 -13.98 8.54
CA LEU A 57 5.58 -12.95 9.02
C LEU A 57 6.11 -12.16 10.22
N SER A 58 7.11 -12.65 10.95
CA SER A 58 7.79 -11.90 12.01
C SER A 58 8.54 -10.65 11.50
N ARG A 59 8.73 -10.51 10.17
CA ARG A 59 9.29 -9.31 9.54
C ARG A 59 8.23 -8.30 9.13
N LEU A 60 6.94 -8.61 9.29
CA LEU A 60 5.87 -7.67 9.01
C LEU A 60 5.68 -6.76 10.22
N ASP A 61 5.91 -5.45 10.03
CA ASP A 61 5.51 -4.46 11.03
C ASP A 61 4.00 -4.25 10.96
N TRP A 62 3.51 -3.82 9.80
CA TRP A 62 2.09 -3.56 9.57
C TRP A 62 1.73 -3.71 8.08
N ALA A 63 0.55 -4.23 7.79
CA ALA A 63 -0.04 -4.20 6.45
C ALA A 63 -1.49 -3.77 6.55
N ILE A 64 -1.89 -2.87 5.64
CA ILE A 64 -3.23 -2.29 5.59
C ILE A 64 -3.70 -2.25 4.15
N ALA A 65 -4.98 -2.51 3.92
CA ALA A 65 -5.65 -2.16 2.68
C ALA A 65 -7.01 -1.55 2.95
N GLY A 66 -7.42 -0.60 2.12
CA GLY A 66 -8.62 0.17 2.40
C GLY A 66 -8.94 1.23 1.35
N THR A 67 -9.63 2.29 1.79
CA THR A 67 -9.91 3.47 0.98
C THR A 67 -9.41 4.73 1.66
N THR A 68 -8.80 5.62 0.89
CA THR A 68 -8.39 6.93 1.39
C THR A 68 -9.32 8.03 0.89
N VAL A 69 -9.58 9.02 1.75
CA VAL A 69 -10.32 10.23 1.43
C VAL A 69 -9.54 11.43 1.93
N SER A 70 -9.30 12.41 1.06
CA SER A 70 -8.65 13.67 1.44
C SER A 70 -9.64 14.82 1.35
N THR A 71 -9.63 15.67 2.38
CA THR A 71 -10.45 16.89 2.45
C THR A 71 -9.59 18.06 2.89
N PHE A 72 -9.97 19.29 2.57
CA PHE A 72 -9.30 20.46 3.12
C PHE A 72 -10.02 20.91 4.39
N LYS A 73 -9.29 21.02 5.50
CA LYS A 73 -9.82 21.59 6.75
C LYS A 73 -8.72 22.37 7.49
N PRO A 74 -9.08 23.30 8.41
CA PRO A 74 -8.09 24.02 9.20
C PRO A 74 -7.26 23.06 10.05
N ASP A 75 -5.95 23.20 10.00
CA ASP A 75 -5.00 22.53 10.88
C ASP A 75 -4.96 23.19 12.28
N PRO A 76 -4.16 22.71 13.25
CA PRO A 76 -4.07 23.31 14.58
C PRO A 76 -3.62 24.79 14.58
N SER A 77 -2.96 25.27 13.51
CA SER A 77 -2.59 26.68 13.33
C SER A 77 -3.71 27.53 12.70
N GLY A 78 -4.82 26.89 12.27
CA GLY A 78 -5.90 27.52 11.53
C GLY A 78 -5.68 27.58 10.02
N THR A 79 -4.57 27.03 9.51
CA THR A 79 -4.25 27.03 8.08
C THR A 79 -5.08 25.96 7.37
N LEU A 80 -5.69 26.30 6.24
CA LEU A 80 -6.44 25.32 5.43
C LEU A 80 -5.45 24.33 4.79
N THR A 81 -5.41 23.11 5.31
CA THR A 81 -4.44 22.08 4.92
C THR A 81 -5.19 20.82 4.49
N SER A 82 -4.61 20.05 3.56
CA SER A 82 -5.14 18.75 3.17
C SER A 82 -5.07 17.79 4.36
N HIS A 83 -6.17 17.12 4.65
CA HIS A 83 -6.30 16.13 5.70
C HIS A 83 -6.80 14.83 5.08
N SER A 84 -5.96 13.80 5.14
CA SER A 84 -6.26 12.49 4.58
C SER A 84 -6.72 11.54 5.68
N THR A 85 -7.73 10.74 5.40
CA THR A 85 -8.24 9.69 6.28
C THR A 85 -8.19 8.36 5.52
N PHE A 86 -7.58 7.38 6.15
CA PHE A 86 -7.40 6.03 5.62
C PHE A 86 -8.36 5.10 6.35
N TYR A 87 -9.43 4.72 5.66
CA TYR A 87 -10.43 3.80 6.18
C TYR A 87 -9.95 2.36 5.97
N GLN A 88 -9.63 1.68 7.06
CA GLN A 88 -9.04 0.35 7.01
C GLN A 88 -10.11 -0.71 6.74
N TRP A 89 -9.90 -1.52 5.70
CA TRP A 89 -10.79 -2.65 5.37
C TRP A 89 -10.15 -4.00 5.71
N ILE A 90 -8.82 -4.08 5.57
CA ILE A 90 -7.96 -5.20 5.94
C ILE A 90 -6.78 -4.64 6.74
N SER A 91 -6.46 -5.27 7.86
CA SER A 91 -5.28 -4.96 8.67
C SER A 91 -4.64 -6.24 9.17
N SER A 92 -3.30 -6.27 9.23
CA SER A 92 -2.55 -7.31 9.94
C SER A 92 -2.65 -7.15 11.47
N ARG A 93 -3.11 -5.99 11.94
CA ARG A 93 -3.41 -5.66 13.33
C ARG A 93 -4.94 -5.54 13.52
N ALA A 94 -5.37 -5.03 14.67
CA ALA A 94 -6.74 -4.58 14.83
C ALA A 94 -7.07 -3.48 13.80
N LEU A 95 -8.31 -3.45 13.31
CA LEU A 95 -8.78 -2.37 12.46
C LEU A 95 -8.89 -1.09 13.29
N GLY A 96 -8.43 0.02 12.72
CA GLY A 96 -8.63 1.35 13.25
C GLY A 96 -8.27 2.37 12.20
N ASP A 97 -9.16 3.33 11.93
CA ASP A 97 -8.89 4.34 10.90
C ASP A 97 -7.81 5.31 11.39
N ASP A 98 -6.91 5.67 10.49
CA ASP A 98 -5.85 6.63 10.72
C ASP A 98 -6.02 7.87 9.83
N SER A 99 -5.55 9.01 10.33
CA SER A 99 -5.64 10.26 9.59
C SER A 99 -4.55 11.25 9.99
N GLY A 100 -4.16 12.08 9.04
CA GLY A 100 -3.10 13.07 9.20
C GLY A 100 -3.28 14.28 8.31
N PHE A 101 -2.69 15.40 8.74
CA PHE A 101 -2.53 16.60 7.93
C PHE A 101 -1.30 16.46 7.03
N MET A 102 -1.48 16.76 5.75
CA MET A 102 -0.48 16.62 4.70
C MET A 102 0.12 17.97 4.36
N TYR A 103 1.41 18.14 4.62
CA TYR A 103 2.17 19.36 4.38
C TYR A 103 3.18 19.15 3.25
N PRO A 104 2.86 19.56 2.01
CA PRO A 104 3.78 19.45 0.89
C PRO A 104 5.12 20.13 1.17
N GLN A 105 6.20 19.46 0.80
CA GLN A 105 7.59 19.89 0.93
C GLN A 105 8.24 19.93 -0.47
N PRO A 106 9.40 20.57 -0.64
CA PRO A 106 10.16 20.50 -1.89
C PRO A 106 10.55 19.06 -2.28
N ASN A 107 10.82 18.82 -3.57
CA ASN A 107 11.33 17.55 -4.12
C ASN A 107 10.37 16.35 -3.98
N GLU A 108 9.08 16.56 -4.28
CA GLU A 108 8.05 15.50 -4.21
C GLU A 108 7.97 14.85 -2.83
N LEU A 109 8.18 15.65 -1.78
CA LEU A 109 8.07 15.21 -0.40
C LEU A 109 6.78 15.75 0.23
N THR A 110 6.21 14.99 1.15
CA THR A 110 5.04 15.38 1.95
C THR A 110 5.29 15.01 3.40
N LEU A 111 5.21 15.99 4.30
CA LEU A 111 5.25 15.73 5.74
C LEU A 111 3.82 15.51 6.22
N GLU A 112 3.52 14.31 6.69
CA GLU A 112 2.28 13.98 7.37
C GLU A 112 2.44 14.20 8.88
N LYS A 113 1.42 14.78 9.51
CA LYS A 113 1.34 14.91 10.97
C LYS A 113 0.00 14.43 11.47
N GLY A 114 0.02 13.62 12.52
CA GLY A 114 -1.18 13.10 13.17
C GLY A 114 -0.92 12.74 14.63
N SER A 115 -1.91 12.10 15.24
CA SER A 115 -1.77 11.44 16.55
C SER A 115 -2.44 10.08 16.45
N MET A 116 -1.81 9.07 17.04
CA MET A 116 -2.44 7.77 17.25
C MET A 116 -1.78 7.06 18.43
N VAL A 117 -2.35 5.94 18.86
CA VAL A 117 -1.75 5.10 19.90
C VAL A 117 -0.41 4.56 19.41
N ASN A 118 0.68 4.98 20.06
CA ASN A 118 2.00 4.45 19.81
C ASN A 118 2.01 2.96 20.24
N PRO A 119 2.35 2.01 19.35
CA PRO A 119 2.30 0.59 19.66
C PRO A 119 3.26 0.16 20.77
N ASP A 120 4.36 0.87 20.97
CA ASP A 120 5.38 0.53 21.98
C ASP A 120 4.99 1.00 23.38
N THR A 121 4.24 2.10 23.48
CA THR A 121 3.86 2.71 24.76
C THR A 121 2.39 2.49 25.13
N GLY A 122 1.53 2.21 24.16
CA GLY A 122 0.08 2.14 24.33
C GLY A 122 -0.58 3.50 24.59
N VAL A 123 0.11 4.61 24.33
CA VAL A 123 -0.34 5.97 24.62
C VAL A 123 -0.60 6.75 23.32
N ASP A 124 -1.67 7.54 23.28
CA ASP A 124 -1.91 8.47 22.17
C ASP A 124 -0.75 9.47 22.07
N THR A 125 -0.06 9.43 20.93
CA THR A 125 1.21 10.14 20.74
C THR A 125 1.19 10.80 19.37
N GLU A 126 1.62 12.06 19.31
CA GLU A 126 1.82 12.77 18.06
C GLU A 126 2.95 12.11 17.25
N TYR A 127 2.74 12.00 15.94
CA TYR A 127 3.73 11.48 15.03
C TYR A 127 3.95 12.41 13.84
N GLU A 128 5.12 12.26 13.24
CA GLU A 128 5.41 12.81 11.92
C GLU A 128 5.96 11.71 11.01
N GLU A 129 5.41 11.63 9.80
CA GLU A 129 5.90 10.76 8.73
C GLU A 129 6.30 11.61 7.53
N LEU A 130 7.53 11.44 7.03
CA LEU A 130 7.94 12.08 5.78
C LEU A 130 7.79 11.09 4.65
N TRP A 131 6.99 11.44 3.66
CA TRP A 131 6.70 10.65 2.48
C TRP A 131 7.38 11.24 1.25
N HIS A 132 7.85 10.37 0.36
CA HIS A 132 8.20 10.73 -1.01
C HIS A 132 7.13 10.20 -1.96
N ASP A 133 6.44 11.12 -2.62
CA ASP A 133 5.34 10.83 -3.54
C ASP A 133 5.88 10.68 -4.95
N ALA A 134 6.28 9.46 -5.30
CA ALA A 134 6.84 9.16 -6.61
C ALA A 134 5.76 9.21 -7.70
N THR A 135 6.09 9.86 -8.81
CA THR A 135 5.22 9.88 -10.00
C THR A 135 5.13 8.48 -10.62
N PRO A 136 3.93 7.87 -10.75
CA PRO A 136 3.79 6.59 -11.42
C PRO A 136 4.23 6.63 -12.88
N THR A 137 4.95 5.61 -13.33
CA THR A 137 5.42 5.48 -14.72
C THR A 137 4.89 4.22 -15.37
N ALA A 138 4.67 4.26 -16.69
CA ALA A 138 4.22 3.11 -17.46
C ALA A 138 5.31 2.03 -17.55
N VAL A 139 4.90 0.77 -17.62
CA VAL A 139 5.80 -0.32 -18.02
C VAL A 139 6.23 -0.09 -19.47
N PRO A 140 7.50 -0.27 -19.84
CA PRO A 140 7.94 -0.17 -21.24
C PRO A 140 7.09 -1.05 -22.15
N GLY A 141 6.54 -0.47 -23.21
CA GLY A 141 5.60 -1.12 -24.13
C GLY A 141 4.12 -0.81 -23.86
N GLU A 142 3.77 -0.26 -22.69
CA GLU A 142 2.42 0.24 -22.42
C GLU A 142 2.30 1.71 -22.87
N GLY A 143 1.19 2.06 -23.53
CA GLY A 143 0.91 3.43 -24.01
C GLY A 143 0.65 4.46 -22.91
N ALA A 144 0.26 4.00 -21.71
CA ALA A 144 -0.02 4.86 -20.56
C ALA A 144 0.21 4.14 -19.23
N VAL A 145 0.18 4.90 -18.13
CA VAL A 145 0.26 4.34 -16.77
C VAL A 145 -1.00 3.52 -16.50
N ARG A 146 -0.85 2.20 -16.49
CA ARG A 146 -1.95 1.29 -16.20
C ARG A 146 -2.28 1.24 -14.72
N ALA A 147 -3.57 1.20 -14.38
CA ALA A 147 -4.04 0.91 -13.03
C ALA A 147 -5.06 -0.25 -13.05
N LEU A 148 -4.87 -1.22 -12.15
CA LEU A 148 -5.83 -2.29 -11.89
C LEU A 148 -6.06 -2.40 -10.39
N VAL A 149 -7.31 -2.59 -9.99
CA VAL A 149 -7.65 -2.96 -8.62
C VAL A 149 -8.51 -4.21 -8.63
N LEU A 150 -8.08 -5.22 -7.88
CA LEU A 150 -8.83 -6.46 -7.68
C LEU A 150 -9.19 -6.62 -6.21
N GLN A 151 -10.41 -7.06 -5.94
CA GLN A 151 -10.86 -7.38 -4.59
C GLN A 151 -11.54 -8.74 -4.52
N VAL A 152 -11.47 -9.38 -3.36
CA VAL A 152 -12.25 -10.56 -3.01
C VAL A 152 -12.84 -10.36 -1.61
N GLU A 153 -14.08 -10.80 -1.43
CA GLU A 153 -14.74 -10.79 -0.12
C GLU A 153 -15.64 -12.02 0.00
N ASP A 154 -15.54 -12.71 1.13
CA ASP A 154 -16.44 -13.79 1.55
C ASP A 154 -16.59 -13.65 3.08
N GLU A 155 -17.63 -12.95 3.52
CA GLU A 155 -17.85 -12.65 4.94
C GLU A 155 -18.04 -13.92 5.78
N GLU A 156 -18.73 -14.93 5.24
CA GLU A 156 -18.97 -16.20 5.93
C GLU A 156 -17.67 -16.96 6.21
N LYS A 157 -16.68 -16.84 5.30
CA LYS A 157 -15.35 -17.43 5.46
C LYS A 157 -14.32 -16.47 6.05
N GLY A 158 -14.72 -15.26 6.42
CA GLY A 158 -13.80 -14.22 6.94
C GLY A 158 -12.69 -13.86 5.95
N VAL A 159 -13.01 -13.81 4.65
CA VAL A 159 -12.04 -13.49 3.60
C VAL A 159 -12.22 -12.06 3.14
N ARG A 160 -11.12 -11.30 3.11
CA ARG A 160 -11.02 -10.01 2.41
C ARG A 160 -9.66 -9.90 1.76
N GLY A 161 -9.62 -9.48 0.50
CA GLY A 161 -8.38 -9.25 -0.22
C GLY A 161 -8.45 -8.03 -1.12
N CYS A 162 -7.33 -7.31 -1.24
CA CYS A 162 -7.17 -6.16 -2.10
C CYS A 162 -5.81 -6.23 -2.80
N VAL A 163 -5.82 -6.02 -4.12
CA VAL A 163 -4.62 -5.88 -4.95
C VAL A 163 -4.72 -4.58 -5.71
N VAL A 164 -3.64 -3.81 -5.74
CA VAL A 164 -3.51 -2.60 -6.55
C VAL A 164 -2.24 -2.72 -7.40
N ARG A 165 -2.41 -2.67 -8.72
CA ARG A 165 -1.32 -2.44 -9.69
C ARG A 165 -1.41 -1.00 -10.17
N LEU A 166 -0.29 -0.28 -10.14
CA LEU A 166 -0.17 1.08 -10.65
C LEU A 166 1.18 1.25 -11.35
N GLY A 167 1.12 1.37 -12.68
CA GLY A 167 2.30 1.47 -13.53
C GLY A 167 3.25 0.30 -13.31
N ARG A 168 4.46 0.61 -12.85
CA ARG A 168 5.56 -0.33 -12.57
C ARG A 168 5.50 -1.01 -11.20
N HIS A 169 4.46 -0.82 -10.42
CA HIS A 169 4.35 -1.40 -9.09
C HIS A 169 3.03 -2.15 -8.92
N ALA A 170 3.05 -3.21 -8.11
CA ALA A 170 1.84 -3.85 -7.62
C ALA A 170 2.03 -4.31 -6.17
N GLN A 171 0.98 -4.15 -5.36
CA GLN A 171 0.91 -4.67 -3.99
C GLN A 171 -0.42 -5.34 -3.76
N GLY A 172 -0.42 -6.33 -2.86
CA GLY A 172 -1.63 -7.01 -2.46
C GLY A 172 -1.57 -7.48 -1.03
N LEU A 173 -2.73 -7.51 -0.40
CA LEU A 173 -2.96 -8.00 0.95
C LEU A 173 -4.23 -8.82 0.95
N ILE A 174 -4.20 -10.01 1.56
CA ILE A 174 -5.37 -10.84 1.83
C ILE A 174 -5.36 -11.27 3.29
N ARG A 175 -6.56 -11.31 3.89
CA ARG A 175 -6.86 -11.92 5.18
C ARG A 175 -7.88 -13.04 4.98
N VAL A 176 -7.64 -14.18 5.63
CA VAL A 176 -8.49 -15.37 5.64
C VAL A 176 -8.60 -15.85 7.09
N GLY A 177 -9.67 -15.44 7.77
CA GLY A 177 -9.77 -15.60 9.22
C GLY A 177 -8.62 -14.86 9.93
N GLU A 178 -7.75 -15.61 10.61
CA GLU A 178 -6.56 -15.09 11.29
C GLU A 178 -5.29 -15.09 10.42
N ASN A 179 -5.33 -15.74 9.26
CA ASN A 179 -4.19 -15.81 8.36
C ASN A 179 -4.13 -14.56 7.48
N ILE A 180 -2.90 -14.13 7.19
CA ILE A 180 -2.63 -13.06 6.23
C ILE A 180 -1.59 -13.51 5.22
N ALA A 181 -1.70 -13.00 4.00
CA ALA A 181 -0.62 -13.03 3.03
C ALA A 181 -0.55 -11.73 2.24
N LEU A 182 0.63 -11.43 1.73
CA LEU A 182 0.90 -10.20 0.98
C LEU A 182 2.03 -10.41 -0.02
N GLU A 183 1.99 -9.62 -1.07
CA GLU A 183 3.06 -9.54 -2.05
C GLU A 183 3.31 -8.10 -2.49
N ARG A 184 4.58 -7.82 -2.82
CA ARG A 184 5.02 -6.59 -3.48
C ARG A 184 5.80 -6.96 -4.73
N TRP A 185 5.47 -6.31 -5.84
CA TRP A 185 6.08 -6.52 -7.15
C TRP A 185 6.49 -5.18 -7.76
N GLU A 186 7.62 -5.21 -8.47
CA GLU A 186 8.17 -4.04 -9.14
C GLU A 186 8.71 -4.42 -10.53
N TRP A 187 8.48 -3.56 -11.52
CA TRP A 187 9.11 -3.68 -12.82
C TRP A 187 10.53 -3.09 -12.78
N THR A 188 11.54 -3.96 -12.81
CA THR A 188 12.97 -3.56 -12.82
C THR A 188 13.76 -4.43 -13.79
N GLY A 189 14.83 -3.87 -14.38
CA GLY A 189 15.73 -4.66 -15.25
C GLY A 189 15.05 -5.33 -16.45
N GLY A 190 13.94 -4.77 -16.95
CA GLY A 190 13.21 -5.27 -18.11
C GLY A 190 12.17 -6.35 -17.81
N GLY A 191 11.83 -6.59 -16.54
CA GLY A 191 10.78 -7.53 -16.17
C GLY A 191 10.18 -7.24 -14.80
N TRP A 192 9.07 -7.92 -14.50
CA TRP A 192 8.49 -7.93 -13.17
C TRP A 192 9.33 -8.78 -12.23
N LYS A 193 9.59 -8.24 -11.03
CA LYS A 193 10.23 -8.96 -9.93
C LYS A 193 9.38 -8.84 -8.69
N ARG A 194 9.14 -9.96 -8.02
CA ARG A 194 8.59 -9.94 -6.66
C ARG A 194 9.70 -9.54 -5.70
N THR A 195 9.40 -8.56 -4.85
CA THR A 195 10.34 -8.02 -3.85
C THR A 195 9.90 -8.35 -2.43
N VAL A 196 8.63 -8.70 -2.22
CA VAL A 196 8.12 -9.20 -0.95
C VAL A 196 7.10 -10.30 -1.23
N ARG A 197 7.20 -11.40 -0.47
CA ARG A 197 6.16 -12.40 -0.31
C ARG A 197 6.12 -12.81 1.16
N MET A 198 4.94 -12.82 1.77
CA MET A 198 4.75 -13.35 3.12
C MET A 198 3.40 -14.07 3.20
N GLY A 199 3.33 -15.11 4.03
CA GLY A 199 2.14 -15.93 4.19
C GLY A 199 1.93 -16.93 3.06
N ASP A 200 0.95 -17.81 3.27
CA ASP A 200 0.72 -18.99 2.40
C ASP A 200 -0.47 -18.81 1.45
N GLU A 201 -1.27 -17.76 1.61
CA GLU A 201 -2.42 -17.49 0.73
C GLU A 201 -1.96 -16.95 -0.64
N GLU A 202 -2.60 -17.42 -1.71
CA GLU A 202 -2.28 -17.01 -3.07
C GLU A 202 -2.95 -15.67 -3.43
N LEU A 203 -2.20 -14.78 -4.08
CA LEU A 203 -2.70 -13.50 -4.64
C LEU A 203 -2.65 -13.51 -6.17
N PRO A 204 -3.53 -12.77 -6.85
CA PRO A 204 -3.61 -12.77 -8.32
C PRO A 204 -2.55 -11.92 -9.00
N ILE A 205 -1.58 -11.37 -8.28
CA ILE A 205 -0.67 -10.35 -8.82
C ILE A 205 0.09 -10.89 -10.02
N GLU A 206 0.85 -11.97 -9.86
CA GLU A 206 1.65 -12.56 -10.95
C GLU A 206 0.83 -12.77 -12.23
N LYS A 207 -0.42 -13.26 -12.09
CA LYS A 207 -1.33 -13.45 -13.23
C LYS A 207 -1.62 -12.12 -13.93
N ILE A 208 -2.01 -11.07 -13.19
CA ILE A 208 -2.43 -9.79 -13.79
C ILE A 208 -1.29 -8.92 -14.32
N LEU A 209 -0.02 -9.24 -14.02
CA LEU A 209 1.13 -8.43 -14.47
C LEU A 209 1.28 -8.46 -16.00
N GLY A 210 1.02 -9.62 -16.62
CA GLY A 210 1.07 -9.81 -18.07
C GLY A 210 -0.26 -9.61 -18.81
N GLU A 211 -1.40 -9.69 -18.11
CA GLU A 211 -2.69 -9.71 -18.82
C GLU A 211 -3.07 -8.37 -19.40
N GLU A 212 -3.28 -8.32 -20.70
CA GLU A 212 -3.60 -7.07 -21.39
C GLU A 212 -5.08 -6.70 -21.33
N ASN A 213 -5.98 -7.69 -21.20
CA ASN A 213 -7.40 -7.51 -21.55
C ASN A 213 -8.37 -7.44 -20.38
N LEU A 214 -7.89 -7.42 -19.14
CA LEU A 214 -8.73 -7.29 -17.95
C LEU A 214 -9.48 -5.96 -17.92
N LYS A 215 -10.80 -6.04 -17.75
CA LYS A 215 -11.75 -4.95 -17.61
C LYS A 215 -12.43 -5.02 -16.25
N GLU A 216 -13.08 -3.93 -15.86
CA GLU A 216 -13.95 -3.92 -14.69
C GLU A 216 -15.00 -5.02 -14.80
N GLU A 217 -15.35 -5.61 -13.66
CA GLU A 217 -16.24 -6.77 -13.51
C GLU A 217 -15.66 -8.13 -13.95
N ASP A 218 -14.50 -8.17 -14.61
CA ASP A 218 -13.81 -9.43 -14.88
C ASP A 218 -13.40 -10.14 -13.59
N GLY A 219 -13.29 -11.47 -13.68
CA GLY A 219 -12.86 -12.32 -12.57
C GLY A 219 -11.51 -12.99 -12.84
N VAL A 220 -10.66 -13.06 -11.83
CA VAL A 220 -9.37 -13.78 -11.86
C VAL A 220 -9.38 -14.83 -10.76
N ASP A 221 -9.34 -16.11 -11.14
CA ASP A 221 -9.41 -17.24 -10.20
C ASP A 221 -8.01 -17.64 -9.70
N VAL A 222 -7.79 -17.54 -8.38
CA VAL A 222 -6.52 -17.86 -7.67
C VAL A 222 -6.83 -18.34 -6.25
N GLY A 223 -6.14 -19.36 -5.74
CA GLY A 223 -6.35 -19.87 -4.39
C GLY A 223 -7.77 -20.38 -4.12
N GLY A 224 -8.46 -20.88 -5.16
CA GLY A 224 -9.88 -21.26 -5.07
C GLY A 224 -10.85 -20.09 -4.87
N ARG A 225 -10.40 -18.86 -5.11
CA ARG A 225 -11.18 -17.62 -4.95
C ARG A 225 -11.25 -16.86 -6.26
N ARG A 226 -12.40 -16.25 -6.55
CA ARG A 226 -12.61 -15.38 -7.70
C ARG A 226 -12.39 -13.93 -7.29
N TRP A 227 -11.28 -13.34 -7.71
CA TRP A 227 -10.99 -11.93 -7.49
C TRP A 227 -11.65 -11.08 -8.57
N LYS A 228 -12.42 -10.07 -8.17
CA LYS A 228 -13.14 -9.19 -9.08
C LYS A 228 -12.32 -7.94 -9.38
N VAL A 229 -12.16 -7.59 -10.66
CA VAL A 229 -11.60 -6.31 -11.07
C VAL A 229 -12.64 -5.21 -10.80
N ILE A 230 -12.32 -4.26 -9.93
CA ILE A 230 -13.23 -3.14 -9.57
C ILE A 230 -12.79 -1.80 -10.15
N GLU A 231 -11.54 -1.73 -10.62
CA GLU A 231 -11.00 -0.56 -11.32
C GLU A 231 -10.02 -1.03 -12.39
N ALA A 232 -10.21 -0.55 -13.62
CA ALA A 232 -9.25 -0.75 -14.72
C ALA A 232 -9.11 0.55 -15.52
N SER A 233 -7.90 1.07 -15.65
CA SER A 233 -7.64 2.30 -16.40
C SER A 233 -6.21 2.38 -16.95
N GLY A 234 -5.95 3.39 -17.78
CA GLY A 234 -4.62 3.63 -18.34
C GLY A 234 -4.19 2.63 -19.41
N LYS A 235 -5.17 1.98 -20.07
CA LYS A 235 -4.94 1.26 -21.31
C LYS A 235 -5.52 2.08 -22.47
N GLU A 236 -4.65 2.73 -23.23
CA GLU A 236 -4.94 3.07 -24.62
C GLU A 236 -3.77 2.58 -25.49
N VAL A 237 -4.15 2.04 -26.65
CA VAL A 237 -3.37 1.25 -27.60
C VAL A 237 -2.28 2.07 -28.26
#